data_AF-A0A7H9HST4-F1
#
_entry.id   AF-A0A7H9HST4-F1
#
_cell.length_a   1.000
_cell.length_b   1.000
_cell.length_c   1.000
_cell.angle_alpha   90.00
_cell.angle_beta   90.00
_cell.angle_gamma   90.00
#
_symmetry.space_group_name_H-M   'P 1'
#
loop_
_entity.id
_entity.type
_entity.pdbx_description
1 polymer ?
#
loop_
_entity_poly.entity_id
_entity_poly.type
_entity_poly.pdbx_seq_one_letter_code
_entity_poly.pdbx_strand_id
1 'polypeptide(L)'
;MEAKADSTTTEEVPGEIKDEMSRLYREIPNLSEDYEVIDKIGEGTFSSVYKARDLKGKICHKFSSHFWSKDSHYVALKKIYVTSSPQRIYNELNLLYMLTGCTRVGPLCDATRVRDQVIAVLPYYPHEEFRNFYRDLPIKGIKMYLWELLQALSYVHSKGIIHRDVKPTNFLYNPELGRGVLVDFGLAELQMDYSGEMLEKDVALPLKDRRNYDQFCPCIMRDTNVSPHHKATTPMVTIQNGKVVYLNNVTGVDLTKGYPKNETRRIKRANRAGTRGFRAPEVLMKCGSQTTKIDIWSIGVILSSLLTRRFPMFQSLDDTDSLLELCAIFGWKKIKKCAAIHGLGFEVNGLKHIKENGFAGGLKGFVYELLDAECQTGTFPDYSIAFETYEYLSQELHNKRCIEPRLPDSDGASDGPEAYELKRYQEEIWSDHYWCFQLLEQCFELDPQKRSSANELLRSAFFNELNESGVYTEIESTEEDDSAGSDGFVAEENDVVLISG
;
A
#
# COMPACT_ATOMS: atom_id res chain seq x y z
N MET A 1 -19.42 -44.04 -14.58
CA MET A 1 -19.47 -43.15 -13.41
C MET A 1 -19.52 -41.74 -13.95
N GLU A 2 -20.71 -41.14 -13.86
CA GLU A 2 -21.04 -39.85 -14.44
C GLU A 2 -20.23 -38.73 -13.80
N ALA A 3 -19.81 -37.78 -14.64
CA ALA A 3 -19.20 -36.53 -14.24
C ALA A 3 -20.22 -35.73 -13.40
N LYS A 4 -19.83 -35.36 -12.17
CA LYS A 4 -20.58 -34.40 -11.37
C LYS A 4 -20.54 -33.05 -12.07
N ALA A 5 -21.70 -32.62 -12.54
CA ALA A 5 -21.94 -31.25 -12.96
C ALA A 5 -21.73 -30.31 -11.76
N ASP A 6 -20.95 -29.27 -12.00
CA ASP A 6 -20.65 -28.20 -11.07
C ASP A 6 -21.93 -27.35 -10.89
N SER A 7 -22.66 -27.59 -9.79
CA SER A 7 -23.85 -26.83 -9.44
C SER A 7 -23.41 -25.57 -8.69
N THR A 8 -22.91 -24.57 -9.42
CA THR A 8 -22.84 -23.20 -8.91
C THR A 8 -24.27 -22.66 -8.86
N THR A 9 -24.82 -22.58 -7.66
CA THR A 9 -26.00 -21.77 -7.36
C THR A 9 -25.75 -20.36 -7.87
N THR A 10 -26.46 -19.97 -8.92
CA THR A 10 -26.51 -18.58 -9.38
C THR A 10 -27.28 -17.80 -8.32
N GLU A 11 -26.57 -17.19 -7.38
CA GLU A 11 -27.15 -16.23 -6.45
C GLU A 11 -27.86 -15.16 -7.27
N GLU A 12 -29.17 -14.98 -7.03
CA GLU A 12 -29.98 -14.09 -7.82
C GLU A 12 -29.59 -12.64 -7.52
N VAL A 13 -29.11 -11.90 -8.53
CA VAL A 13 -28.66 -10.51 -8.37
C VAL A 13 -29.79 -9.65 -7.78
N PRO A 14 -29.54 -8.88 -6.70
CA PRO A 14 -30.53 -7.99 -6.08
C PRO A 14 -31.19 -7.02 -7.08
N GLY A 15 -32.48 -6.72 -6.87
CA GLY A 15 -33.25 -5.85 -7.76
C GLY A 15 -32.64 -4.44 -7.94
N GLU A 16 -32.07 -3.88 -6.87
CA GLU A 16 -31.40 -2.57 -6.93
C GLU A 16 -30.18 -2.58 -7.87
N ILE A 17 -29.41 -3.67 -7.86
CA ILE A 17 -28.24 -3.85 -8.74
C ILE A 17 -28.70 -4.03 -10.20
N LYS A 18 -29.77 -4.80 -10.43
CA LYS A 18 -30.38 -4.94 -11.77
C LYS A 18 -30.83 -3.59 -12.34
N ASP A 19 -31.40 -2.72 -11.51
CA ASP A 19 -31.78 -1.36 -11.90
C ASP A 19 -30.57 -0.48 -12.24
N GLU A 20 -29.49 -0.57 -11.46
CA GLU A 20 -28.23 0.12 -11.75
C GLU A 20 -27.59 -0.34 -13.06
N MET A 21 -27.53 -1.66 -13.30
CA MET A 21 -27.02 -2.23 -14.55
C MET A 21 -27.87 -1.75 -15.74
N SER A 22 -29.19 -1.70 -15.59
CA SER A 22 -30.10 -1.19 -16.62
C SER A 22 -29.91 0.31 -16.88
N ARG A 23 -29.51 1.11 -15.87
CA ARG A 23 -29.10 2.51 -16.07
C ARG A 23 -27.79 2.59 -16.82
N LEU A 24 -26.81 1.75 -16.48
CA LEU A 24 -25.49 1.70 -17.14
C LEU A 24 -25.62 1.49 -18.66
N TYR A 25 -26.44 0.52 -19.09
CA TYR A 25 -26.71 0.28 -20.52
C TYR A 25 -27.40 1.44 -21.23
N ARG A 26 -28.25 2.21 -20.53
CA ARG A 26 -28.92 3.38 -21.12
C ARG A 26 -28.00 4.58 -21.27
N GLU A 27 -27.05 4.74 -20.36
CA GLU A 27 -26.11 5.86 -20.35
C GLU A 27 -25.00 5.70 -21.40
N ILE A 28 -24.59 4.46 -21.70
CA ILE A 28 -23.50 4.15 -22.62
C ILE A 28 -24.03 3.39 -23.83
N PRO A 29 -24.18 4.06 -24.99
CA PRO A 29 -24.56 3.41 -26.24
C PRO A 29 -23.61 2.26 -26.58
N ASN A 30 -24.17 1.19 -27.15
CA ASN A 30 -23.45 0.00 -27.63
C ASN A 30 -22.76 -0.85 -26.55
N LEU A 31 -22.84 -0.48 -25.26
CA LEU A 31 -22.22 -1.27 -24.19
C LEU A 31 -22.74 -2.71 -24.17
N SER A 32 -24.04 -2.92 -24.43
CA SER A 32 -24.67 -4.25 -24.50
C SER A 32 -24.27 -5.10 -25.70
N GLU A 33 -23.66 -4.50 -26.74
CA GLU A 33 -23.15 -5.23 -27.90
C GLU A 33 -21.74 -5.77 -27.67
N ASP A 34 -20.97 -5.09 -26.80
CA ASP A 34 -19.60 -5.44 -26.48
C ASP A 34 -19.49 -6.26 -25.18
N TYR A 35 -20.34 -5.97 -24.19
CA TYR A 35 -20.25 -6.54 -22.85
C TYR A 35 -21.61 -6.96 -22.28
N GLU A 36 -21.62 -8.13 -21.64
CA GLU A 36 -22.72 -8.60 -20.79
C GLU A 36 -22.36 -8.33 -19.33
N VAL A 37 -22.93 -7.28 -18.74
CA VAL A 37 -22.79 -6.96 -17.31
C VAL A 37 -23.50 -8.03 -16.47
N ILE A 38 -22.78 -8.59 -15.51
CA ILE A 38 -23.22 -9.73 -14.67
C ILE A 38 -23.61 -9.25 -13.29
N ASP A 39 -22.76 -8.46 -12.65
CA ASP A 39 -22.95 -8.04 -11.26
C ASP A 39 -22.17 -6.76 -10.94
N LYS A 40 -22.53 -6.08 -9.84
CA LYS A 40 -21.77 -4.97 -9.27
C LYS A 40 -20.85 -5.49 -8.18
N ILE A 41 -19.55 -5.47 -8.44
CA ILE A 41 -18.52 -6.06 -7.56
C ILE A 41 -17.83 -5.04 -6.65
N GLY A 42 -18.10 -3.74 -6.84
CA GLY A 42 -17.48 -2.73 -5.98
C GLY A 42 -18.14 -1.36 -6.08
N GLU A 43 -18.11 -0.64 -4.96
CA GLU A 43 -18.49 0.76 -4.89
C GLU A 43 -17.49 1.53 -4.03
N GLY A 44 -16.94 2.61 -4.60
CA GLY A 44 -16.00 3.48 -3.94
C GLY A 44 -16.47 4.93 -3.95
N THR A 45 -15.66 5.82 -3.37
CA THR A 45 -15.97 7.25 -3.31
C THR A 45 -16.03 7.92 -4.69
N PHE A 46 -15.33 7.35 -5.69
CA PHE A 46 -15.13 7.98 -6.99
C PHE A 46 -15.63 7.14 -8.17
N SER A 47 -16.09 5.90 -7.93
CA SER A 47 -16.50 4.99 -9.00
C SER A 47 -17.34 3.83 -8.48
N SER A 48 -18.12 3.22 -9.38
CA SER A 48 -18.67 1.87 -9.22
C SER A 48 -17.95 0.91 -10.17
N VAL A 49 -17.82 -0.36 -9.79
CA VAL A 49 -17.17 -1.41 -10.59
C VAL A 49 -18.15 -2.55 -10.82
N TYR A 50 -18.30 -2.94 -12.07
CA TYR A 50 -19.17 -4.03 -12.49
C TYR A 50 -18.36 -5.16 -13.13
N LYS A 51 -18.68 -6.41 -12.81
CA LYS A 51 -18.18 -7.58 -13.52
C LYS A 51 -18.98 -7.72 -14.81
N ALA A 52 -18.30 -7.89 -15.93
CA ALA A 52 -18.94 -8.12 -17.22
C ALA A 52 -18.22 -9.22 -18.00
N ARG A 53 -18.91 -9.86 -18.94
CA ARG A 53 -18.33 -10.78 -19.91
C ARG A 53 -18.04 -10.03 -21.22
N ASP A 54 -16.83 -10.16 -21.73
CA ASP A 54 -16.43 -9.66 -23.06
C ASP A 54 -17.02 -10.58 -24.14
N LEU A 55 -18.01 -10.09 -24.87
CA LEU A 55 -18.78 -10.88 -25.86
C LEU A 55 -17.97 -11.13 -27.13
N LYS A 56 -16.98 -10.29 -27.43
CA LYS A 56 -16.17 -10.36 -28.65
C LYS A 56 -14.77 -10.94 -28.41
N GLY A 57 -14.39 -11.12 -27.15
CA GLY A 57 -13.05 -11.56 -26.74
C GLY A 57 -11.94 -10.57 -27.09
N LYS A 58 -12.28 -9.33 -27.47
CA LYS A 58 -11.33 -8.31 -27.93
C LYS A 58 -10.29 -8.01 -26.85
N ILE A 59 -10.73 -7.86 -25.61
CA ILE A 59 -9.89 -7.49 -24.47
C ILE A 59 -9.14 -8.72 -23.97
N CYS A 60 -9.85 -9.82 -23.78
CA CYS A 60 -9.27 -11.06 -23.24
C CYS A 60 -8.14 -11.61 -24.12
N HIS A 61 -8.26 -11.52 -25.45
CA HIS A 61 -7.17 -11.93 -26.35
C HIS A 61 -6.00 -10.94 -26.34
N LYS A 62 -6.28 -9.62 -26.44
CA LYS A 62 -5.24 -8.59 -26.53
C LYS A 62 -4.40 -8.47 -25.25
N PHE A 63 -5.02 -8.64 -24.08
CA PHE A 63 -4.36 -8.53 -22.77
C PHE A 63 -4.22 -9.89 -22.08
N SER A 64 -4.11 -10.98 -22.84
CA SER A 64 -4.11 -12.36 -22.31
C SER A 64 -3.09 -12.61 -21.18
N SER A 65 -1.92 -11.95 -21.22
CA SER A 65 -0.90 -12.02 -20.16
C SER A 65 -1.35 -11.48 -18.79
N HIS A 66 -2.37 -10.62 -18.78
CA HIS A 66 -2.94 -10.05 -17.55
C HIS A 66 -4.09 -10.88 -16.96
N PHE A 67 -4.46 -12.01 -17.57
CA PHE A 67 -5.49 -12.90 -17.02
C PHE A 67 -4.84 -14.13 -16.38
N TRP A 68 -5.29 -14.48 -15.17
CA TRP A 68 -4.78 -15.67 -14.47
C TRP A 68 -5.23 -17.00 -15.10
N SER A 69 -6.27 -16.96 -15.94
CA SER A 69 -6.74 -18.09 -16.75
C SER A 69 -6.90 -17.67 -18.21
N LYS A 70 -6.41 -18.51 -19.13
CA LYS A 70 -6.51 -18.29 -20.58
C LYS A 70 -7.95 -18.37 -21.09
N ASP A 71 -8.82 -19.05 -20.36
CA ASP A 71 -10.24 -19.20 -20.68
C ASP A 71 -11.09 -18.10 -20.02
N SER A 72 -10.46 -17.07 -19.42
CA SER A 72 -11.19 -15.96 -18.82
C SER A 72 -11.78 -15.05 -19.88
N HIS A 73 -13.10 -14.91 -19.83
CA HIS A 73 -13.86 -13.97 -20.67
C HIS A 73 -14.44 -12.81 -19.87
N TYR A 74 -13.95 -12.58 -18.64
CA TYR A 74 -14.52 -11.60 -17.74
C TYR A 74 -13.64 -10.35 -17.63
N VAL A 75 -14.27 -9.18 -17.65
CA VAL A 75 -13.65 -7.87 -17.46
C VAL A 75 -14.33 -7.13 -16.31
N ALA A 76 -13.64 -6.13 -15.77
CA ALA A 76 -14.18 -5.18 -14.81
C ALA A 76 -14.45 -3.84 -15.51
N LEU A 77 -15.70 -3.39 -15.47
CA LEU A 77 -16.13 -2.08 -15.97
C LEU A 77 -16.15 -1.08 -14.81
N LYS A 78 -15.18 -0.18 -14.76
CA LYS A 78 -15.11 0.88 -13.75
C LYS A 78 -15.81 2.14 -14.26
N LYS A 79 -17.02 2.38 -13.78
CA LYS A 79 -17.79 3.60 -14.02
C LYS A 79 -17.30 4.70 -13.09
N ILE A 80 -16.60 5.69 -13.63
CA ILE A 80 -16.08 6.82 -12.85
C ILE A 80 -17.20 7.85 -12.62
N TYR A 81 -17.36 8.33 -11.40
CA TYR A 81 -18.40 9.31 -11.06
C TYR A 81 -18.11 10.67 -11.69
N VAL A 82 -19.16 11.30 -12.20
CA VAL A 82 -19.13 12.64 -12.84
C VAL A 82 -18.67 13.76 -11.92
N THR A 83 -18.68 13.52 -10.60
CA THR A 83 -18.15 14.44 -9.58
C THR A 83 -16.62 14.51 -9.58
N SER A 84 -15.94 13.56 -10.25
CA SER A 84 -14.50 13.58 -10.42
C SER A 84 -14.09 14.61 -11.47
N SER A 85 -13.13 15.48 -11.14
CA SER A 85 -12.62 16.49 -12.08
C SER A 85 -11.96 15.82 -13.30
N PRO A 86 -12.07 16.37 -14.52
CA PRO A 86 -11.43 15.81 -15.71
C PRO A 86 -9.93 15.55 -15.58
N GLN A 87 -9.19 16.44 -14.90
CA GLN A 87 -7.76 16.26 -14.65
C GLN A 87 -7.44 15.00 -13.85
N ARG A 88 -8.30 14.67 -12.88
CA ARG A 88 -8.14 13.48 -12.05
C ARG A 88 -8.44 12.21 -12.81
N ILE A 89 -9.51 12.22 -13.62
CA ILE A 89 -9.88 11.10 -14.50
C ILE A 89 -8.74 10.83 -15.48
N TYR A 90 -8.24 11.87 -16.15
CA TYR A 90 -7.12 11.75 -17.07
C TYR A 90 -5.87 11.21 -16.38
N ASN A 91 -5.51 11.74 -15.20
CA ASN A 91 -4.36 11.27 -14.44
C ASN A 91 -4.46 9.77 -14.11
N GLU A 92 -5.62 9.31 -13.63
CA GLU A 92 -5.84 7.90 -13.33
C GLU A 92 -5.69 7.00 -14.56
N LEU A 93 -6.35 7.35 -15.67
CA LEU A 93 -6.28 6.59 -16.92
C LEU A 93 -4.85 6.58 -17.49
N ASN A 94 -4.17 7.72 -17.45
CA ASN A 94 -2.80 7.84 -17.93
C ASN A 94 -1.82 7.01 -17.09
N LEU A 95 -1.97 7.00 -15.76
CA LEU A 95 -1.15 6.16 -14.88
C LEU A 95 -1.39 4.67 -15.16
N LEU A 96 -2.64 4.23 -15.28
CA LEU A 96 -2.96 2.85 -15.63
C LEU A 96 -2.38 2.44 -17.00
N TYR A 97 -2.43 3.35 -17.99
CA TYR A 97 -1.83 3.12 -19.30
C TYR A 97 -0.30 2.95 -19.21
N MET A 98 0.39 3.85 -18.50
CA MET A 98 1.85 3.77 -18.30
C MET A 98 2.31 2.53 -17.54
N LEU A 99 1.42 1.94 -16.73
CA LEU A 99 1.73 0.79 -15.87
C LEU A 99 1.33 -0.57 -16.48
N THR A 100 0.92 -0.59 -17.75
CA THR A 100 0.49 -1.81 -18.45
C THR A 100 1.58 -2.89 -18.50
N GLY A 101 2.86 -2.53 -18.46
CA GLY A 101 3.98 -3.49 -18.59
C GLY A 101 4.23 -4.39 -17.37
N CYS A 102 3.30 -4.49 -16.40
CA CYS A 102 3.45 -5.35 -15.23
C CYS A 102 2.17 -6.12 -14.95
N THR A 103 2.24 -7.46 -14.93
CA THR A 103 1.09 -8.34 -14.67
C THR A 103 0.57 -8.29 -13.23
N ARG A 104 1.32 -7.68 -12.31
CA ARG A 104 0.93 -7.44 -10.90
C ARG A 104 0.28 -6.08 -10.67
N VAL A 105 0.11 -5.29 -11.73
CA VAL A 105 -0.59 -4.03 -11.72
C VAL A 105 -1.75 -4.11 -12.72
N GLY A 106 -2.94 -3.70 -12.32
CA GLY A 106 -4.10 -3.72 -13.21
C GLY A 106 -3.88 -2.76 -14.39
N PRO A 107 -3.88 -3.24 -15.65
CA PRO A 107 -3.69 -2.38 -16.81
C PRO A 107 -4.98 -1.64 -17.19
N LEU A 108 -4.86 -0.57 -17.97
CA LEU A 108 -6.00 -0.01 -18.71
C LEU A 108 -6.16 -0.76 -20.03
N CYS A 109 -7.23 -1.54 -20.18
CA CYS A 109 -7.47 -2.29 -21.42
C CYS A 109 -8.17 -1.45 -22.50
N ASP A 110 -9.19 -0.70 -22.10
CA ASP A 110 -9.96 0.20 -22.98
C ASP A 110 -10.59 1.31 -22.12
N ALA A 111 -11.00 2.40 -22.76
CA ALA A 111 -11.73 3.47 -22.09
C ALA A 111 -12.74 4.10 -23.04
N THR A 112 -13.97 4.27 -22.57
CA THR A 112 -15.04 4.91 -23.32
C THR A 112 -15.56 6.12 -22.57
N ARG A 113 -15.78 7.22 -23.29
CA ARG A 113 -16.37 8.43 -22.75
C ARG A 113 -17.60 8.82 -23.57
N VAL A 114 -18.71 9.03 -22.87
CA VAL A 114 -19.96 9.54 -23.44
C VAL A 114 -20.37 10.74 -22.60
N ARG A 115 -20.27 11.94 -23.18
CA ARG A 115 -20.49 13.21 -22.47
C ARG A 115 -19.56 13.34 -21.25
N ASP A 116 -20.14 13.40 -20.05
CA ASP A 116 -19.49 13.48 -18.74
C ASP A 116 -19.23 12.11 -18.11
N GLN A 117 -19.83 11.04 -18.64
CA GLN A 117 -19.63 9.69 -18.14
C GLN A 117 -18.39 9.03 -18.77
N VAL A 118 -17.54 8.48 -17.91
CA VAL A 118 -16.34 7.73 -18.32
C VAL A 118 -16.41 6.31 -17.76
N ILE A 119 -16.11 5.31 -18.60
CA ILE A 119 -15.92 3.91 -18.22
C ILE A 119 -14.51 3.49 -18.61
N ALA A 120 -13.77 2.95 -17.64
CA ALA A 120 -12.53 2.23 -17.88
C ALA A 120 -12.81 0.72 -17.88
N VAL A 121 -12.21 0.01 -18.83
CA VAL A 121 -12.26 -1.45 -18.92
C VAL A 121 -10.94 -2.00 -18.42
N LEU A 122 -10.99 -2.90 -17.43
CA LEU A 122 -9.84 -3.55 -16.82
C LEU A 122 -10.05 -5.08 -16.84
N PRO A 123 -8.99 -5.90 -16.70
CA PRO A 123 -9.16 -7.34 -16.50
C PRO A 123 -9.91 -7.62 -15.20
N TYR A 124 -10.76 -8.65 -15.21
CA TYR A 124 -11.36 -9.17 -13.97
C TYR A 124 -10.42 -10.20 -13.34
N TYR A 125 -10.06 -9.97 -12.07
CA TYR A 125 -9.23 -10.86 -11.27
C TYR A 125 -10.09 -11.60 -10.25
N PRO A 126 -10.24 -12.94 -10.33
CA PRO A 126 -10.98 -13.73 -9.33
C PRO A 126 -10.26 -13.75 -7.97
N HIS A 127 -10.65 -12.87 -7.06
CA HIS A 127 -9.98 -12.67 -5.77
C HIS A 127 -10.91 -12.97 -4.59
N GLU A 128 -10.30 -13.16 -3.42
CA GLU A 128 -11.01 -13.36 -2.16
C GLU A 128 -11.04 -12.04 -1.38
N GLU A 129 -12.14 -11.76 -0.66
CA GLU A 129 -12.17 -10.59 0.22
C GLU A 129 -11.18 -10.77 1.38
N PHE A 130 -10.41 -9.72 1.67
CA PHE A 130 -9.41 -9.75 2.75
C PHE A 130 -9.99 -10.22 4.09
N ARG A 131 -11.25 -9.85 4.39
CA ARG A 131 -11.94 -10.23 5.64
C ARG A 131 -12.12 -11.73 5.80
N ASN A 132 -12.10 -12.49 4.72
CA ASN A 132 -12.37 -13.93 4.74
C ASN A 132 -11.11 -14.75 5.06
N PHE A 133 -9.91 -14.22 4.79
CA PHE A 133 -8.66 -14.96 5.00
C PHE A 133 -7.67 -14.29 5.95
N TYR A 134 -7.77 -12.99 6.25
CA TYR A 134 -6.71 -12.28 7.00
C TYR A 134 -6.40 -12.83 8.39
N ARG A 135 -7.37 -13.50 9.03
CA ARG A 135 -7.18 -14.10 10.36
C ARG A 135 -6.36 -15.37 10.28
N ASP A 136 -6.55 -16.14 9.22
CA ASP A 136 -6.12 -17.54 9.14
C ASP A 136 -5.13 -17.75 7.98
N LEU A 137 -4.46 -16.70 7.51
CA LEU A 137 -3.42 -16.78 6.48
C LEU A 137 -2.10 -17.23 7.14
N PRO A 138 -1.52 -18.39 6.76
CA PRO A 138 -0.27 -18.88 7.36
C PRO A 138 0.91 -17.97 7.04
N ILE A 139 2.01 -18.07 7.79
CA ILE A 139 3.19 -17.21 7.58
C ILE A 139 3.75 -17.29 6.15
N LYS A 140 3.70 -18.48 5.53
CA LYS A 140 4.04 -18.68 4.11
C LYS A 140 3.05 -17.98 3.16
N GLY A 141 1.77 -17.95 3.51
CA GLY A 141 0.74 -17.18 2.80
C GLY A 141 0.93 -15.67 2.96
N ILE A 142 1.29 -15.19 4.15
CA ILE A 142 1.66 -13.79 4.41
C ILE A 142 2.89 -13.42 3.57
N LYS A 143 3.90 -14.30 3.51
CA LYS A 143 5.09 -14.15 2.67
C LYS A 143 4.69 -13.95 1.20
N MET A 144 3.86 -14.82 0.64
CA MET A 144 3.39 -14.70 -0.75
C MET A 144 2.54 -13.45 -1.00
N TYR A 145 1.65 -13.10 -0.09
CA TYR A 145 0.84 -11.88 -0.18
C TYR A 145 1.73 -10.63 -0.28
N LEU A 146 2.70 -10.51 0.63
CA LEU A 146 3.64 -9.39 0.64
C LEU A 146 4.57 -9.39 -0.57
N TRP A 147 5.02 -10.57 -1.01
CA TRP A 147 5.86 -10.73 -2.19
C TRP A 147 5.18 -10.18 -3.45
N GLU A 148 3.93 -10.56 -3.72
CA GLU A 148 3.17 -10.07 -4.87
C GLU A 148 2.89 -8.55 -4.76
N LEU A 149 2.52 -8.06 -3.57
CA LEU A 149 2.28 -6.63 -3.34
C LEU A 149 3.55 -5.77 -3.50
N LEU A 150 4.68 -6.24 -2.96
CA LEU A 150 5.95 -5.52 -3.04
C LEU A 150 6.53 -5.51 -4.45
N GLN A 151 6.34 -6.57 -5.24
CA GLN A 151 6.71 -6.57 -6.66
C GLN A 151 5.89 -5.54 -7.46
N ALA A 152 4.58 -5.48 -7.24
CA ALA A 152 3.72 -4.46 -7.84
C ALA A 152 4.20 -3.05 -7.49
N LEU A 153 4.46 -2.78 -6.20
CA LEU A 153 4.93 -1.48 -5.74
C LEU A 153 6.35 -1.15 -6.18
N SER A 154 7.24 -2.14 -6.27
CA SER A 154 8.58 -1.95 -6.84
C SER A 154 8.50 -1.41 -8.26
N TYR A 155 7.64 -1.99 -9.10
CA TYR A 155 7.42 -1.52 -10.46
C TYR A 155 6.82 -0.11 -10.49
N VAL A 156 5.74 0.14 -9.73
CA VAL A 156 5.09 1.46 -9.64
C VAL A 156 6.07 2.54 -9.15
N HIS A 157 6.85 2.23 -8.12
CA HIS A 157 7.84 3.14 -7.54
C HIS A 157 9.02 3.39 -8.48
N SER A 158 9.39 2.42 -9.33
CA SER A 158 10.44 2.60 -10.35
C SER A 158 10.09 3.66 -11.41
N LYS A 159 8.78 3.90 -11.61
CA LYS A 159 8.22 4.95 -12.47
C LYS A 159 7.97 6.28 -11.73
N GLY A 160 8.43 6.39 -10.48
CA GLY A 160 8.24 7.57 -9.65
C GLY A 160 6.79 7.82 -9.23
N ILE A 161 5.94 6.81 -9.26
CA ILE A 161 4.52 6.94 -8.91
C ILE A 161 4.33 6.57 -7.44
N ILE A 162 3.62 7.42 -6.70
CA ILE A 162 3.15 7.16 -5.34
C ILE A 162 1.69 6.70 -5.46
N HIS A 163 1.37 5.51 -4.97
CA HIS A 163 0.00 4.98 -5.05
C HIS A 163 -0.96 5.72 -4.11
N ARG A 164 -0.49 6.09 -2.91
CA ARG A 164 -1.19 6.87 -1.86
C ARG A 164 -2.37 6.18 -1.18
N ASP A 165 -2.94 5.14 -1.80
CA ASP A 165 -4.09 4.41 -1.24
C ASP A 165 -3.86 2.89 -1.21
N VAL A 166 -2.65 2.46 -0.85
CA VAL A 166 -2.37 1.04 -0.62
C VAL A 166 -3.14 0.57 0.61
N LYS A 167 -4.01 -0.42 0.42
CA LYS A 167 -4.86 -1.06 1.43
C LYS A 167 -5.40 -2.38 0.86
N PRO A 168 -5.94 -3.30 1.69
CA PRO A 168 -6.35 -4.61 1.20
C PRO A 168 -7.42 -4.59 0.10
N THR A 169 -8.35 -3.63 0.10
CA THR A 169 -9.37 -3.55 -0.96
C THR A 169 -8.83 -3.10 -2.32
N ASN A 170 -7.61 -2.55 -2.36
CA ASN A 170 -6.94 -2.13 -3.58
C ASN A 170 -5.86 -3.13 -4.03
N PHE A 171 -5.76 -4.28 -3.35
CA PHE A 171 -4.88 -5.37 -3.74
C PHE A 171 -5.70 -6.65 -3.87
N LEU A 172 -6.05 -6.98 -5.11
CA LEU A 172 -6.88 -8.14 -5.44
C LEU A 172 -6.01 -9.39 -5.32
N TYR A 173 -6.22 -10.17 -4.26
CA TYR A 173 -5.40 -11.34 -3.94
C TYR A 173 -6.23 -12.61 -3.94
N ASN A 174 -5.68 -13.67 -4.53
CA ASN A 174 -6.24 -15.01 -4.45
C ASN A 174 -5.30 -15.88 -3.60
N PRO A 175 -5.70 -16.25 -2.36
CA PRO A 175 -4.87 -17.07 -1.46
C PRO A 175 -4.57 -18.46 -1.99
N GLU A 176 -5.48 -19.06 -2.76
CA GLU A 176 -5.30 -20.41 -3.32
C GLU A 176 -4.26 -20.40 -4.43
N LEU A 177 -4.26 -19.37 -5.28
CA LEU A 177 -3.32 -19.21 -6.38
C LEU A 177 -1.99 -18.58 -5.94
N GLY A 178 -1.95 -17.91 -4.78
CA GLY A 178 -0.80 -17.12 -4.35
C GLY A 178 -0.48 -15.95 -5.28
N ARG A 179 -1.49 -15.40 -5.96
CA ARG A 179 -1.38 -14.32 -6.96
C ARG A 179 -2.09 -13.06 -6.50
N GLY A 180 -1.47 -11.91 -6.77
CA GLY A 180 -2.02 -10.61 -6.38
C GLY A 180 -1.83 -9.53 -7.42
N VAL A 181 -2.79 -8.62 -7.52
CA VAL A 181 -2.74 -7.46 -8.43
C VAL A 181 -3.12 -6.18 -7.69
N LEU A 182 -2.25 -5.16 -7.80
CA LEU A 182 -2.51 -3.81 -7.31
C LEU A 182 -3.41 -3.05 -8.28
N VAL A 183 -4.48 -2.45 -7.77
CA VAL A 183 -5.48 -1.71 -8.54
C VAL A 183 -5.80 -0.36 -7.90
N ASP A 184 -6.57 0.45 -8.63
CA ASP A 184 -7.12 1.75 -8.20
C ASP A 184 -6.09 2.87 -7.97
N PHE A 185 -5.65 3.47 -9.08
CA PHE A 185 -4.72 4.60 -9.12
C PHE A 185 -5.44 5.97 -9.04
N GLY A 186 -6.71 6.01 -8.64
CA GLY A 186 -7.51 7.24 -8.61
C GLY A 186 -7.04 8.29 -7.60
N LEU A 187 -6.11 7.95 -6.70
CA LEU A 187 -5.44 8.87 -5.76
C LEU A 187 -3.93 8.95 -5.98
N ALA A 188 -3.40 8.23 -6.97
CA ALA A 188 -1.97 8.18 -7.22
C ALA A 188 -1.45 9.47 -7.86
N GLU A 189 -0.17 9.76 -7.63
CA GLU A 189 0.50 10.92 -8.21
C GLU A 189 1.95 10.61 -8.55
N LEU A 190 2.54 11.42 -9.42
CA LEU A 190 3.98 11.42 -9.64
C LEU A 190 4.70 12.10 -8.47
N GLN A 191 5.74 11.46 -7.97
CA GLN A 191 6.63 12.03 -6.97
C GLN A 191 7.30 13.28 -7.54
N MET A 192 7.35 14.36 -6.75
CA MET A 192 7.82 15.67 -7.21
C MET A 192 9.24 15.64 -7.80
N ASP A 193 10.17 14.93 -7.18
CA ASP A 193 11.57 14.88 -7.67
C ASP A 193 11.68 14.13 -9.02
N TYR A 194 10.82 13.14 -9.26
CA TYR A 194 10.78 12.37 -10.50
C TYR A 194 10.18 13.18 -11.67
N SER A 195 9.25 14.09 -11.38
CA SER A 195 8.73 15.02 -12.38
C SER A 195 9.80 16.00 -12.91
N GLY A 196 10.86 16.24 -12.12
CA GLY A 196 11.99 17.09 -12.49
C GLY A 196 13.03 16.40 -13.37
N GLU A 197 13.22 15.08 -13.26
CA GLU A 197 14.17 14.34 -14.11
C GLU A 197 13.67 14.16 -15.55
N MET A 198 12.35 14.14 -15.78
CA MET A 198 11.79 14.17 -17.14
C MET A 198 11.82 15.58 -17.78
N LEU A 199 12.08 16.62 -17.00
CA LEU A 199 12.39 17.98 -17.47
C LEU A 199 13.89 18.26 -17.25
N GLU A 200 14.76 17.69 -18.09
CA GLU A 200 16.18 18.02 -18.00
C GLU A 200 16.44 19.53 -18.15
N LYS A 201 17.35 20.03 -17.30
CA LYS A 201 18.19 21.23 -17.47
C LYS A 201 17.45 22.56 -17.57
N ASP A 202 17.11 23.15 -16.42
CA ASP A 202 17.60 24.50 -16.07
C ASP A 202 17.10 24.95 -14.68
N VAL A 203 18.02 25.59 -13.95
CA VAL A 203 17.84 26.27 -12.64
C VAL A 203 17.66 25.37 -11.40
N ALA A 204 18.78 24.88 -10.88
CA ALA A 204 18.89 24.54 -9.46
C ALA A 204 18.66 25.82 -8.61
N LEU A 205 17.43 26.04 -8.17
CA LEU A 205 17.09 27.19 -7.32
C LEU A 205 17.84 27.12 -5.97
N PRO A 206 18.41 28.23 -5.47
CA PRO A 206 19.13 28.26 -4.20
C PRO A 206 18.27 27.78 -3.03
N LEU A 207 18.89 27.05 -2.07
CA LEU A 207 18.28 26.54 -0.81
C LEU A 207 17.54 27.59 0.06
N LYS A 208 17.70 28.88 -0.21
CA LYS A 208 16.94 29.96 0.46
C LYS A 208 15.53 30.12 -0.13
N ASP A 209 15.32 29.86 -1.41
CA ASP A 209 14.00 30.01 -2.06
C ASP A 209 13.07 28.82 -1.81
N ARG A 210 13.61 27.61 -1.63
CA ARG A 210 12.83 26.42 -1.28
C ARG A 210 12.07 26.54 0.05
N ARG A 211 12.56 27.38 0.98
CA ARG A 211 11.94 27.61 2.30
C ARG A 211 10.73 28.55 2.28
N ASN A 212 10.55 29.30 1.20
CA ASN A 212 9.39 30.17 0.99
C ASN A 212 8.22 29.43 0.30
N TYR A 213 8.40 28.15 -0.06
CA TYR A 213 7.36 27.35 -0.69
C TYR A 213 6.37 26.84 0.35
N ASP A 214 5.06 26.97 0.08
CA ASP A 214 3.98 26.53 0.98
C ASP A 214 4.04 25.00 1.27
N GLN A 215 4.73 24.22 0.44
CA GLN A 215 4.94 22.78 0.60
C GLN A 215 6.26 22.41 1.29
N PHE A 216 7.07 23.38 1.72
CA PHE A 216 8.37 23.09 2.33
C PHE A 216 8.23 22.24 3.62
N CYS A 217 9.06 21.21 3.72
CA CYS A 217 9.20 20.42 4.94
C CYS A 217 10.69 20.23 5.29
N PRO A 218 11.11 20.45 6.56
CA PRO A 218 12.51 20.31 6.96
C PRO A 218 13.11 18.91 6.77
N CYS A 219 12.28 17.87 6.68
CA CYS A 219 12.75 16.50 6.45
C CYS A 219 13.62 16.39 5.19
N ILE A 220 13.34 17.17 4.15
CA ILE A 220 14.09 17.19 2.88
C ILE A 220 15.55 17.65 3.07
N MET A 221 15.82 18.54 4.04
CA MET A 221 17.16 19.11 4.21
C MET A 221 18.17 18.13 4.82
N ARG A 222 17.71 16.99 5.34
CA ARG A 222 18.60 15.94 5.84
C ARG A 222 19.24 15.10 4.72
N ASP A 223 18.75 15.24 3.49
CA ASP A 223 19.20 14.47 2.31
C ASP A 223 20.52 14.98 1.71
N THR A 224 20.88 16.25 1.96
CA THR A 224 22.13 16.81 1.44
C THR A 224 23.30 16.38 2.31
N ASN A 225 23.99 15.31 1.91
CA ASN A 225 25.30 14.91 2.43
C ASN A 225 26.29 16.09 2.41
N VAL A 226 26.45 16.76 3.55
CA VAL A 226 27.63 17.58 3.86
C VAL A 226 28.53 16.71 4.74
N SER A 227 29.81 16.61 4.35
CA SER A 227 30.86 15.72 4.86
C SER A 227 30.90 15.51 6.40
N PRO A 228 31.45 14.37 6.88
CA PRO A 228 31.28 13.90 8.26
C PRO A 228 32.09 14.68 9.34
N HIS A 229 32.59 15.88 9.04
CA HIS A 229 33.47 16.63 9.97
C HIS A 229 32.82 17.77 10.76
N HIS A 230 31.50 17.92 10.73
CA HIS A 230 30.81 18.80 11.68
C HIS A 230 29.73 18.07 12.46
N LYS A 231 30.07 17.67 13.71
CA LYS A 231 29.09 17.55 14.78
C LYS A 231 28.46 18.93 14.98
N ALA A 232 27.31 19.18 14.36
CA ALA A 232 26.51 20.36 14.65
C ALA A 232 25.04 20.07 14.35
N THR A 233 24.24 20.08 15.40
CA THR A 233 22.82 20.40 15.37
C THR A 233 22.59 21.65 14.52
N THR A 234 22.13 21.50 13.28
CA THR A 234 21.73 22.63 12.45
C THR A 234 20.40 23.19 13.00
N PRO A 235 20.33 24.47 13.39
CA PRO A 235 19.18 25.03 14.06
C PRO A 235 17.95 25.11 13.15
N MET A 236 16.77 24.86 13.70
CA MET A 236 15.52 25.23 13.02
C MET A 236 15.51 26.74 12.76
N VAL A 237 15.08 27.12 11.56
CA VAL A 237 14.95 28.52 11.15
C VAL A 237 13.48 28.84 10.99
N THR A 238 12.97 29.83 11.72
CA THR A 238 11.63 30.36 11.51
C THR A 238 11.72 31.80 11.01
N ILE A 239 10.74 32.22 10.21
CA ILE A 239 10.61 33.60 9.73
C ILE A 239 9.54 34.26 10.59
N GLN A 240 9.96 35.17 11.47
CA GLN A 240 9.06 36.10 12.14
C GLN A 240 9.26 37.48 11.52
N ASN A 241 8.19 38.07 10.97
CA ASN A 241 8.17 39.42 10.39
C ASN A 241 9.31 39.68 9.37
N GLY A 242 9.60 38.70 8.51
CA GLY A 242 10.63 38.84 7.47
C GLY A 242 12.09 38.78 7.98
N LYS A 243 12.33 38.48 9.26
CA LYS A 243 13.68 38.27 9.81
C LYS A 243 13.93 36.79 10.12
N VAL A 244 15.13 36.34 9.74
CA VAL A 244 15.63 34.98 9.93
C VAL A 244 16.09 34.80 11.38
N VAL A 245 15.46 33.89 12.13
CA VAL A 245 15.85 33.56 13.52
C VAL A 245 16.46 32.16 13.55
N TYR A 246 17.69 32.04 14.06
CA TYR A 246 18.43 30.79 14.22
C TYR A 246 18.19 30.21 15.63
N LEU A 247 17.47 29.08 15.74
CA LEU A 247 17.22 28.41 17.03
C LEU A 247 18.32 27.40 17.36
N ASN A 248 19.41 27.86 17.99
CA ASN A 248 20.53 27.01 18.44
C ASN A 248 20.20 26.06 19.61
N ASN A 249 18.97 26.10 20.13
CA ASN A 249 18.45 25.14 21.10
C ASN A 249 17.03 24.75 20.67
N VAL A 250 16.69 23.46 20.76
CA VAL A 250 15.32 22.95 20.60
C VAL A 250 14.48 23.33 21.83
N THR A 251 14.42 24.62 22.14
CA THR A 251 13.59 25.25 23.17
C THR A 251 12.92 26.52 22.61
N GLY A 252 12.66 26.53 21.31
CA GLY A 252 12.25 27.73 20.56
C GLY A 252 10.75 28.00 20.47
N VAL A 253 9.89 27.07 20.88
CA VAL A 253 8.51 27.36 21.23
C VAL A 253 8.27 26.62 22.52
N ASP A 254 8.38 27.35 23.62
CA ASP A 254 7.91 26.86 24.90
C ASP A 254 6.38 26.84 24.85
N LEU A 255 5.83 25.76 24.30
CA LEU A 255 4.39 25.53 24.17
C LEU A 255 3.72 25.44 25.56
N THR A 256 4.49 25.28 26.64
CA THR A 256 3.99 25.39 28.01
C THR A 256 3.56 26.82 28.39
N LYS A 257 3.97 27.85 27.62
CA LYS A 257 3.57 29.26 27.83
C LYS A 257 2.21 29.63 27.21
N GLY A 258 1.48 28.64 26.68
CA GLY A 258 0.11 28.79 26.19
C GLY A 258 0.01 29.07 24.69
N TYR A 259 -1.17 28.81 24.13
CA TYR A 259 -1.47 29.03 22.71
C TYR A 259 -1.80 30.51 22.44
N PRO A 260 -1.37 31.08 21.30
CA PRO A 260 -1.73 32.45 20.94
C PRO A 260 -3.26 32.62 20.92
N LYS A 261 -3.80 33.62 21.63
CA LYS A 261 -5.25 33.89 21.63
C LYS A 261 -5.79 34.24 20.24
N ASN A 262 -4.95 34.84 19.40
CA ASN A 262 -5.22 35.13 18.00
C ASN A 262 -4.19 34.38 17.15
N GLU A 263 -4.57 33.21 16.62
CA GLU A 263 -3.73 32.44 15.71
C GLU A 263 -3.81 33.06 14.31
N THR A 264 -2.74 33.72 13.88
CA THR A 264 -2.64 34.39 12.58
C THR A 264 -1.74 33.63 11.60
N ARG A 265 -1.11 32.53 12.01
CA ARG A 265 -0.25 31.75 11.11
C ARG A 265 -1.10 31.00 10.08
N ARG A 266 -0.60 30.95 8.84
CA ARG A 266 -1.26 30.19 7.76
C ARG A 266 -1.27 28.71 8.11
N ILE A 267 -2.40 28.05 7.86
CA ILE A 267 -2.51 26.61 8.02
C ILE A 267 -1.64 25.94 6.96
N LYS A 268 -0.69 25.11 7.40
CA LYS A 268 0.12 24.28 6.50
C LYS A 268 -0.80 23.37 5.68
N ARG A 269 -0.69 23.45 4.36
CA ARG A 269 -1.43 22.59 3.41
C ARG A 269 -0.46 21.56 2.84
N ALA A 270 -0.90 20.31 2.77
CA ALA A 270 -0.18 19.21 2.14
C ALA A 270 -1.20 18.23 1.56
N ASN A 271 -0.80 17.46 0.56
CA ASN A 271 -1.65 16.39 0.06
C ASN A 271 -1.89 15.38 1.19
N ARG A 272 -3.15 15.04 1.44
CA ARG A 272 -3.56 14.07 2.47
C ARG A 272 -4.52 13.02 1.91
N ALA A 273 -4.52 12.84 0.59
CA ALA A 273 -5.22 11.75 -0.07
C ALA A 273 -4.81 10.39 0.53
N GLY A 274 -5.73 9.43 0.47
CA GLY A 274 -5.56 8.07 1.02
C GLY A 274 -6.55 7.76 2.13
N THR A 275 -6.71 6.48 2.44
CA THR A 275 -7.64 5.96 3.44
C THR A 275 -7.11 6.17 4.86
N ARG A 276 -7.96 6.62 5.79
CA ARG A 276 -7.61 6.76 7.22
C ARG A 276 -7.18 5.40 7.78
N GLY A 277 -6.26 5.42 8.74
CA GLY A 277 -5.63 4.22 9.29
C GLY A 277 -4.48 3.65 8.45
N PHE A 278 -4.39 3.96 7.15
CA PHE A 278 -3.25 3.56 6.30
C PHE A 278 -2.25 4.69 6.07
N ARG A 279 -2.60 5.94 6.41
CA ARG A 279 -1.74 7.11 6.22
C ARG A 279 -0.49 7.05 7.09
N ALA A 280 0.67 7.26 6.45
CA ALA A 280 1.95 7.38 7.14
C ALA A 280 2.02 8.61 8.07
N PRO A 281 2.89 8.61 9.10
CA PRO A 281 3.03 9.72 10.04
C PRO A 281 3.31 11.05 9.36
N GLU A 282 4.15 11.06 8.32
CA GLU A 282 4.47 12.26 7.56
C GLU A 282 3.25 12.86 6.82
N VAL A 283 2.28 12.03 6.41
CA VAL A 283 1.02 12.48 5.81
C VAL A 283 0.16 13.14 6.88
N LEU A 284 0.01 12.50 8.04
CA LEU A 284 -0.73 13.02 9.20
C LEU A 284 -0.13 14.35 9.72
N MET A 285 1.20 14.46 9.65
CA MET A 285 1.98 15.64 10.01
C MET A 285 2.04 16.70 8.89
N LYS A 286 1.28 16.53 7.81
CA LYS A 286 1.19 17.49 6.70
C LYS A 286 2.56 17.79 6.09
N CYS A 287 3.38 16.76 5.87
CA CYS A 287 4.61 16.86 5.09
C CYS A 287 4.26 17.19 3.63
N GLY A 288 4.87 18.23 3.05
CA GLY A 288 4.64 18.61 1.66
C GLY A 288 5.53 17.87 0.65
N SER A 289 6.53 17.12 1.10
CA SER A 289 7.43 16.33 0.25
C SER A 289 7.33 14.86 0.63
N GLN A 290 6.18 14.30 0.28
CA GLN A 290 5.90 12.88 0.46
C GLN A 290 6.55 12.09 -0.68
N THR A 291 6.99 10.88 -0.37
CA THR A 291 7.66 9.98 -1.32
C THR A 291 6.91 8.66 -1.39
N THR A 292 7.35 7.75 -2.27
CA THR A 292 6.86 6.35 -2.35
C THR A 292 6.90 5.60 -1.01
N LYS A 293 7.67 6.09 -0.02
CA LYS A 293 7.78 5.52 1.32
C LYS A 293 6.48 5.57 2.11
N ILE A 294 5.51 6.42 1.73
CA ILE A 294 4.19 6.39 2.38
C ILE A 294 3.42 5.10 2.06
N ASP A 295 3.63 4.52 0.87
CA ASP A 295 3.01 3.24 0.48
C ASP A 295 3.61 2.09 1.30
N ILE A 296 4.90 2.16 1.61
CA ILE A 296 5.60 1.16 2.44
C ILE A 296 5.06 1.15 3.88
N TRP A 297 4.71 2.32 4.42
CA TRP A 297 4.01 2.39 5.70
C TRP A 297 2.67 1.64 5.65
N SER A 298 1.88 1.85 4.59
CA SER A 298 0.61 1.17 4.40
C SER A 298 0.76 -0.36 4.33
N ILE A 299 1.84 -0.88 3.74
CA ILE A 299 2.17 -2.32 3.79
C ILE A 299 2.36 -2.78 5.23
N GLY A 300 3.06 -1.99 6.07
CA GLY A 300 3.19 -2.26 7.50
C GLY A 300 1.85 -2.35 8.22
N VAL A 301 0.88 -1.51 7.86
CA VAL A 301 -0.49 -1.57 8.41
C VAL A 301 -1.21 -2.86 7.99
N ILE A 302 -1.07 -3.28 6.72
CA ILE A 302 -1.64 -4.54 6.23
C ILE A 302 -1.01 -5.72 6.95
N LEU A 303 0.33 -5.76 7.03
CA LEU A 303 1.07 -6.83 7.71
C LEU A 303 0.72 -6.90 9.20
N SER A 304 0.62 -5.76 9.88
CA SER A 304 0.16 -5.71 11.26
C SER A 304 -1.25 -6.28 11.40
N SER A 305 -2.15 -6.04 10.44
CA SER A 305 -3.51 -6.58 10.46
C SER A 305 -3.53 -8.10 10.32
N LEU A 306 -2.64 -8.66 9.48
CA LEU A 306 -2.46 -10.11 9.32
C LEU A 306 -1.90 -10.75 10.60
N LEU A 307 -0.83 -10.18 11.18
CA LEU A 307 -0.18 -10.72 12.38
C LEU A 307 -1.03 -10.60 13.65
N THR A 308 -1.86 -9.56 13.76
CA THR A 308 -2.70 -9.31 14.95
C THR A 308 -4.12 -9.85 14.81
N ARG A 309 -4.48 -10.41 13.64
CA ARG A 309 -5.85 -10.87 13.32
C ARG A 309 -6.90 -9.76 13.50
N ARG A 310 -6.49 -8.50 13.36
CA ARG A 310 -7.34 -7.33 13.58
C ARG A 310 -7.43 -6.46 12.34
N PHE A 311 -8.62 -6.39 11.75
CA PHE A 311 -8.90 -5.53 10.61
C PHE A 311 -10.26 -4.79 10.77
N PRO A 312 -10.29 -3.46 10.65
CA PRO A 312 -9.15 -2.56 10.47
C PRO A 312 -8.26 -2.46 11.73
N MET A 313 -6.95 -2.32 11.56
CA MET A 313 -6.01 -2.11 12.67
C MET A 313 -6.21 -0.74 13.34
N PHE A 314 -6.42 0.29 12.52
CA PHE A 314 -6.62 1.67 12.95
C PHE A 314 -8.00 2.15 12.51
N GLN A 315 -8.73 2.82 13.41
CA GLN A 315 -10.14 3.17 13.21
C GLN A 315 -10.42 4.64 13.58
N SER A 316 -9.43 5.49 13.34
CA SER A 316 -9.45 6.91 13.66
C SER A 316 -10.48 7.73 12.87
N LEU A 317 -11.13 8.67 13.57
CA LEU A 317 -12.13 9.57 12.98
C LEU A 317 -11.50 10.75 12.23
N ASP A 318 -10.30 11.16 12.61
CA ASP A 318 -9.54 12.21 11.94
C ASP A 318 -8.02 12.00 12.07
N ASP A 319 -7.24 12.90 11.46
CA ASP A 319 -5.76 12.80 11.45
C ASP A 319 -5.15 12.94 12.86
N THR A 320 -5.84 13.58 13.80
CA THR A 320 -5.39 13.72 15.20
C THR A 320 -5.60 12.41 15.95
N ASP A 321 -6.77 11.80 15.80
CA ASP A 321 -7.05 10.46 16.33
C ASP A 321 -6.07 9.44 15.75
N SER A 322 -5.74 9.52 14.45
CA SER A 322 -4.73 8.63 13.84
C SER A 322 -3.38 8.77 14.55
N LEU A 323 -2.93 10.00 14.84
CA LEU A 323 -1.68 10.21 15.59
C LEU A 323 -1.76 9.68 17.03
N LEU A 324 -2.93 9.74 17.67
CA LEU A 324 -3.14 9.16 18.99
C LEU A 324 -3.07 7.63 18.97
N GLU A 325 -3.65 6.97 17.96
CA GLU A 325 -3.52 5.52 17.78
C GLU A 325 -2.05 5.11 17.58
N LEU A 326 -1.29 5.86 16.77
CA LEU A 326 0.15 5.64 16.61
C LEU A 326 0.90 5.86 17.93
N CYS A 327 0.53 6.88 18.72
CA CYS A 327 1.10 7.08 20.05
C CYS A 327 0.82 5.91 21.00
N ALA A 328 -0.34 5.27 20.91
CA ALA A 328 -0.66 4.12 21.75
C ALA A 328 0.31 2.96 21.51
N ILE A 329 0.69 2.72 20.24
CA ILE A 329 1.61 1.63 19.85
C ILE A 329 3.07 2.02 20.08
N PHE A 330 3.53 3.12 19.48
CA PHE A 330 4.95 3.49 19.44
C PHE A 330 5.41 4.31 20.64
N GLY A 331 4.47 4.82 21.44
CA GLY A 331 4.73 5.75 22.53
C GLY A 331 4.87 7.20 22.07
N TRP A 332 4.47 8.13 22.93
CA TRP A 332 4.49 9.56 22.60
C TRP A 332 5.90 10.10 22.35
N LYS A 333 6.95 9.49 22.93
CA LYS A 333 8.34 9.95 22.76
C LYS A 333 8.85 9.75 21.34
N LYS A 334 8.52 8.61 20.72
CA LYS A 334 8.92 8.31 19.34
C LYS A 334 8.15 9.19 18.35
N ILE A 335 6.84 9.36 18.56
CA ILE A 335 6.02 10.25 17.74
C ILE A 335 6.46 11.72 17.85
N LYS A 336 6.84 12.17 19.06
CA LYS A 336 7.44 13.50 19.25
C LYS A 336 8.74 13.71 18.48
N LYS A 337 9.60 12.68 18.42
CA LYS A 337 10.82 12.72 17.60
C LYS A 337 10.49 12.77 16.11
N CYS A 338 9.52 11.99 15.65
CA CYS A 338 9.02 12.01 14.27
C CYS A 338 8.48 13.41 13.89
N ALA A 339 7.64 14.01 14.73
CA ALA A 339 7.14 15.37 14.54
C ALA A 339 8.24 16.41 14.37
N ALA A 340 9.33 16.29 15.15
CA ALA A 340 10.47 17.18 15.04
C ALA A 340 11.20 17.08 13.68
N ILE A 341 11.17 15.92 13.01
CA ILE A 341 11.72 15.75 11.64
C ILE A 341 10.98 16.66 10.65
N HIS A 342 9.68 16.85 10.85
CA HIS A 342 8.83 17.68 10.00
C HIS A 342 8.72 19.14 10.46
N GLY A 343 9.53 19.54 11.46
CA GLY A 343 9.53 20.90 12.02
C GLY A 343 8.33 21.21 12.90
N LEU A 344 7.69 20.19 13.48
CA LEU A 344 6.49 20.34 14.31
C LEU A 344 6.81 20.15 15.79
N GLY A 345 6.07 20.87 16.63
CA GLY A 345 5.94 20.55 18.05
C GLY A 345 4.88 19.46 18.25
N PHE A 346 5.08 18.59 19.23
CA PHE A 346 4.14 17.55 19.60
C PHE A 346 4.02 17.47 21.12
N GLU A 347 2.79 17.65 21.61
CA GLU A 347 2.46 17.64 23.02
C GLU A 347 1.24 16.76 23.25
N VAL A 348 1.30 15.98 24.32
CA VAL A 348 0.24 15.06 24.73
C VAL A 348 0.09 15.21 26.23
N ASN A 349 -1.11 15.56 26.67
CA ASN A 349 -1.44 15.75 28.08
C ASN A 349 -2.69 14.95 28.44
N GLY A 350 -2.73 14.43 29.68
CA GLY A 350 -3.95 13.81 30.22
C GLY A 350 -4.26 12.38 29.75
N LEU A 351 -3.38 11.72 29.00
CA LEU A 351 -3.61 10.36 28.51
C LEU A 351 -3.00 9.31 29.46
N LYS A 352 -3.84 8.73 30.34
CA LYS A 352 -3.43 7.74 31.35
C LYS A 352 -2.90 6.42 30.76
N HIS A 353 -3.39 6.04 29.59
CA HIS A 353 -3.13 4.72 28.98
C HIS A 353 -2.06 4.75 27.88
N ILE A 354 -1.53 5.93 27.53
CA ILE A 354 -0.46 6.05 26.52
C ILE A 354 0.90 6.08 27.22
N LYS A 355 1.72 5.07 26.96
CA LYS A 355 3.06 4.90 27.54
C LYS A 355 4.08 5.84 26.85
N GLU A 356 5.14 6.24 27.56
CA GLU A 356 6.21 7.07 26.98
C GLU A 356 6.95 6.37 25.83
N ASN A 357 7.31 5.12 26.04
CA ASN A 357 8.12 4.33 25.10
C ASN A 357 7.29 3.31 24.29
N GLY A 358 5.96 3.33 24.42
CA GLY A 358 5.07 2.34 23.80
C GLY A 358 5.04 1.00 24.54
N PHE A 359 4.78 -0.07 23.81
CA PHE A 359 4.74 -1.44 24.33
C PHE A 359 6.13 -1.97 24.71
N ALA A 360 6.20 -2.78 25.77
CA ALA A 360 7.44 -3.46 26.14
C ALA A 360 7.76 -4.51 25.07
N GLY A 361 8.99 -4.57 24.56
CA GLY A 361 9.31 -5.42 23.40
C GLY A 361 8.87 -4.85 22.05
N GLY A 362 8.44 -3.57 22.00
CA GLY A 362 8.13 -2.88 20.75
C GLY A 362 6.92 -3.48 20.02
N LEU A 363 7.03 -3.63 18.70
CA LEU A 363 5.95 -4.18 17.87
C LEU A 363 5.66 -5.64 18.19
N LYS A 364 6.69 -6.45 18.48
CA LYS A 364 6.53 -7.84 18.93
C LYS A 364 5.69 -7.93 20.20
N GLY A 365 5.99 -7.09 21.19
CA GLY A 365 5.21 -7.02 22.42
C GLY A 365 3.78 -6.53 22.21
N PHE A 366 3.58 -5.58 21.29
CA PHE A 366 2.23 -5.15 20.90
C PHE A 366 1.40 -6.28 20.28
N VAL A 367 1.97 -7.02 19.32
CA VAL A 367 1.28 -8.17 18.71
C VAL A 367 1.04 -9.26 19.75
N TYR A 368 2.00 -9.53 20.63
CA TYR A 368 1.86 -10.50 21.71
C TYR A 368 0.71 -10.15 22.66
N GLU A 369 0.64 -8.92 23.17
CA GLU A 369 -0.44 -8.51 24.09
C GLU A 369 -1.84 -8.67 23.45
N LEU A 370 -1.97 -8.47 22.13
CA LEU A 370 -3.23 -8.69 21.42
C LEU A 370 -3.58 -10.18 21.27
N LEU A 371 -2.62 -11.00 20.87
CA LEU A 371 -2.84 -12.44 20.70
C LEU A 371 -3.03 -13.16 22.05
N ASP A 372 -2.33 -12.72 23.10
CA ASP A 372 -2.49 -13.22 24.47
C ASP A 372 -3.92 -12.97 24.98
N ALA A 373 -4.47 -11.78 24.72
CA ALA A 373 -5.86 -11.46 25.08
C ALA A 373 -6.88 -12.37 24.34
N GLU A 374 -6.65 -12.65 23.05
CA GLU A 374 -7.48 -13.59 22.29
C GLU A 374 -7.35 -15.03 22.83
N CYS A 375 -6.13 -15.46 23.15
CA CYS A 375 -5.86 -16.78 23.74
C CYS A 375 -6.54 -16.95 25.10
N GLN A 376 -6.47 -15.95 25.98
CA GLN A 376 -7.11 -15.95 27.30
C GLN A 376 -8.64 -15.98 27.19
N THR A 377 -9.19 -15.36 26.15
CA THR A 377 -10.63 -15.38 25.85
C THR A 377 -11.07 -16.70 25.20
N GLY A 378 -10.12 -17.48 24.65
CA GLY A 378 -10.39 -18.73 23.94
C GLY A 378 -10.95 -18.53 22.54
N THR A 379 -10.63 -17.42 21.87
CA THR A 379 -11.18 -17.10 20.53
C THR A 379 -10.49 -17.82 19.38
N PHE A 380 -9.32 -18.43 19.61
CA PHE A 380 -8.67 -19.33 18.67
C PHE A 380 -8.03 -20.52 19.39
N PRO A 381 -8.02 -21.72 18.78
CA PRO A 381 -7.44 -22.92 19.37
C PRO A 381 -5.91 -22.96 19.24
N ASP A 382 -5.27 -23.78 20.07
CA ASP A 382 -3.82 -24.01 20.12
C ASP A 382 -3.22 -24.62 18.84
N TYR A 383 -4.03 -25.27 18.02
CA TYR A 383 -3.64 -25.79 16.70
C TYR A 383 -3.83 -24.79 15.55
N SER A 384 -4.25 -23.55 15.83
CA SER A 384 -4.47 -22.55 14.78
C SER A 384 -3.18 -21.86 14.35
N ILE A 385 -3.19 -21.32 13.13
CA ILE A 385 -2.10 -20.48 12.59
C ILE A 385 -1.80 -19.28 13.51
N ALA A 386 -2.83 -18.73 14.14
CA ALA A 386 -2.70 -17.65 15.13
C ALA A 386 -1.80 -18.05 16.31
N PHE A 387 -1.92 -19.31 16.74
CA PHE A 387 -1.17 -19.84 17.85
C PHE A 387 0.31 -19.99 17.50
N GLU A 388 0.67 -20.29 16.24
CA GLU A 388 2.08 -20.33 15.80
C GLU A 388 2.78 -18.98 16.04
N THR A 389 2.13 -17.87 15.65
CA THR A 389 2.67 -16.52 15.89
C THR A 389 2.69 -16.17 17.38
N TYR A 390 1.64 -16.53 18.13
CA TYR A 390 1.59 -16.31 19.58
C TYR A 390 2.70 -17.09 20.31
N GLU A 391 2.90 -18.35 19.97
CA GLU A 391 3.93 -19.22 20.54
C GLU A 391 5.33 -18.68 20.26
N TYR A 392 5.59 -18.27 19.01
CA TYR A 392 6.84 -17.60 18.62
C TYR A 392 7.14 -16.41 19.54
N LEU A 393 6.17 -15.51 19.69
CA LEU A 393 6.33 -14.30 20.51
C LEU A 393 6.45 -14.61 22.01
N SER A 394 5.67 -15.58 22.51
CA SER A 394 5.72 -16.02 23.90
C SER A 394 7.12 -16.52 24.25
N GLN A 395 7.68 -17.39 23.40
CA GLN A 395 9.01 -17.93 23.56
C GLN A 395 10.09 -16.83 23.46
N GLU A 396 10.02 -15.94 22.47
CA GLU A 396 11.00 -14.87 22.28
C GLU A 396 11.01 -13.84 23.42
N LEU A 397 9.83 -13.45 23.92
CA LEU A 397 9.69 -12.38 24.92
C LEU A 397 9.87 -12.90 26.36
N HIS A 398 9.40 -14.10 26.67
CA HIS A 398 9.33 -14.61 28.06
C HIS A 398 10.33 -15.76 28.33
N ASN A 399 10.60 -16.62 27.36
CA ASN A 399 11.40 -17.84 27.55
C ASN A 399 12.83 -17.73 27.00
N LYS A 400 13.52 -16.61 27.27
CA LYS A 400 14.92 -16.31 26.85
C LYS A 400 16.00 -17.37 27.19
N ARG A 401 15.65 -18.52 27.78
CA ARG A 401 16.56 -19.61 28.17
C ARG A 401 16.37 -20.95 27.44
N CYS A 402 15.37 -21.10 26.56
CA CYS A 402 15.29 -22.26 25.66
C CYS A 402 15.23 -21.72 24.23
N ILE A 403 16.39 -21.68 23.57
CA ILE A 403 16.52 -21.35 22.14
C ILE A 403 16.14 -22.59 21.28
N GLU A 404 15.50 -23.59 21.87
CA GLU A 404 15.14 -24.84 21.19
C GLU A 404 13.61 -24.95 21.10
N PRO A 405 13.06 -25.15 19.88
CA PRO A 405 11.65 -25.49 19.69
C PRO A 405 11.31 -26.67 20.59
N ARG A 406 10.31 -26.52 21.47
CA ARG A 406 9.85 -27.63 22.30
C ARG A 406 8.98 -28.53 21.43
N LEU A 407 9.44 -29.75 21.17
CA LEU A 407 8.58 -30.80 20.66
C LEU A 407 7.43 -31.03 21.66
N PRO A 408 6.22 -31.39 21.21
CA PRO A 408 5.19 -31.90 22.11
C PRO A 408 5.78 -33.07 22.91
N ASP A 409 5.50 -33.14 24.21
CA ASP A 409 5.86 -34.29 25.05
C ASP A 409 5.08 -35.52 24.55
N SER A 410 5.55 -36.15 23.47
CA SER A 410 5.11 -37.48 23.10
C SER A 410 5.94 -38.45 23.93
N ASP A 411 5.33 -38.97 25.00
CA ASP A 411 5.80 -40.17 25.68
C ASP A 411 5.95 -41.30 24.64
N GLY A 412 7.16 -41.42 24.07
CA GLY A 412 7.54 -42.54 23.19
C GLY A 412 7.81 -42.25 21.71
N ALA A 413 8.02 -41.00 21.26
CA ALA A 413 8.50 -40.79 19.88
C ALA A 413 9.97 -41.23 19.76
N SER A 414 10.21 -42.25 18.94
CA SER A 414 11.54 -42.62 18.48
C SER A 414 12.18 -41.46 17.69
N ASP A 415 13.50 -41.34 17.75
CA ASP A 415 14.34 -40.54 16.82
C ASP A 415 14.19 -41.07 15.38
N GLY A 416 13.01 -40.88 14.78
CA GLY A 416 12.65 -41.30 13.43
C GLY A 416 12.68 -40.14 12.43
N PRO A 417 12.59 -40.43 11.12
CA PRO A 417 12.53 -39.42 10.06
C PRO A 417 11.42 -38.38 10.26
N GLU A 418 10.28 -38.79 10.81
CA GLU A 418 9.11 -37.93 11.08
C GLU A 418 9.40 -36.86 12.14
N ALA A 419 10.17 -37.19 13.19
CA ALA A 419 10.57 -36.23 14.22
C ALA A 419 11.57 -35.19 13.68
N TYR A 420 12.46 -35.61 12.77
CA TYR A 420 13.39 -34.72 12.10
C TYR A 420 12.67 -33.74 11.15
N GLU A 421 11.71 -34.23 10.35
CA GLU A 421 10.91 -33.38 9.46
C GLU A 421 10.09 -32.35 10.24
N LEU A 422 9.48 -32.76 11.36
CA LEU A 422 8.74 -31.85 12.23
C LEU A 422 9.65 -30.77 12.83
N LYS A 423 10.85 -31.14 13.32
CA LYS A 423 11.82 -30.17 13.85
C LYS A 423 12.26 -29.17 12.79
N ARG A 424 12.56 -29.63 11.58
CA ARG A 424 12.93 -28.77 10.45
C ARG A 424 11.81 -27.80 10.09
N TYR A 425 10.57 -28.28 10.02
CA TYR A 425 9.40 -27.44 9.72
C TYR A 425 9.23 -26.33 10.78
N GLN A 426 9.38 -26.67 12.06
CA GLN A 426 9.32 -25.69 13.15
C GLN A 426 10.44 -24.64 13.05
N GLU A 427 11.67 -25.04 12.72
CA GLU A 427 12.79 -24.13 12.51
C GLU A 427 12.56 -23.18 11.31
N GLU A 428 12.00 -23.68 10.21
CA GLU A 428 11.66 -22.88 9.03
C GLU A 428 10.57 -21.83 9.37
N ILE A 429 9.48 -22.25 10.03
CA ILE A 429 8.41 -21.33 10.45
C ILE A 429 8.93 -20.28 11.43
N TRP A 430 9.78 -20.68 12.35
CA TRP A 430 10.37 -19.77 13.33
C TRP A 430 11.23 -18.71 12.64
N SER A 431 12.07 -19.12 11.68
CA SER A 431 12.88 -18.21 10.86
C SER A 431 11.99 -17.23 10.08
N ASP A 432 10.91 -17.72 9.46
CA ASP A 432 9.96 -16.89 8.73
C ASP A 432 9.30 -15.83 9.63
N HIS A 433 8.88 -16.20 10.84
CA HIS A 433 8.34 -15.24 11.81
C HIS A 433 9.37 -14.17 12.18
N TYR A 434 10.63 -14.57 12.46
CA TYR A 434 11.70 -13.63 12.78
C TYR A 434 11.89 -12.58 11.69
N TRP A 435 12.05 -13.03 10.44
CA TRP A 435 12.26 -12.11 9.32
C TRP A 435 11.01 -11.29 8.96
N CYS A 436 9.82 -11.86 9.16
CA CYS A 436 8.55 -11.14 9.01
C CYS A 436 8.47 -9.94 9.96
N PHE A 437 8.85 -10.11 11.25
CA PHE A 437 8.88 -9.00 12.19
C PHE A 437 9.98 -7.97 11.88
N GLN A 438 11.13 -8.40 11.34
CA GLN A 438 12.15 -7.45 10.84
C GLN A 438 11.59 -6.60 9.68
N LEU A 439 10.84 -7.21 8.77
CA LEU A 439 10.17 -6.52 7.68
C LEU A 439 9.11 -5.52 8.22
N LEU A 440 8.31 -5.94 9.20
CA LEU A 440 7.32 -5.08 9.85
C LEU A 440 7.96 -3.85 10.49
N GLU A 441 9.07 -4.02 11.20
CA GLU A 441 9.83 -2.92 11.80
C GLU A 441 10.36 -1.93 10.75
N GLN A 442 10.85 -2.44 9.61
CA GLN A 442 11.29 -1.61 8.50
C GLN A 442 10.14 -0.82 7.85
N CYS A 443 8.95 -1.41 7.74
CA CYS A 443 7.76 -0.70 7.24
C CYS A 443 7.32 0.42 8.18
N PHE A 444 7.40 0.20 9.49
CA PHE A 444 7.01 1.15 10.53
C PHE A 444 8.13 2.07 11.03
N GLU A 445 9.22 2.20 10.27
CA GLU A 445 10.21 3.25 10.53
C GLU A 445 9.56 4.63 10.38
N LEU A 446 9.65 5.42 11.47
CA LEU A 446 8.97 6.72 11.61
C LEU A 446 9.70 7.83 10.87
N ASP A 447 11.01 7.68 10.62
CA ASP A 447 11.76 8.56 9.75
C ASP A 447 11.61 8.08 8.29
N PRO A 448 10.85 8.77 7.43
CA PRO A 448 10.60 8.31 6.07
C PRO A 448 11.87 8.16 5.22
N GLN A 449 12.98 8.83 5.59
CA GLN A 449 14.27 8.68 4.90
C GLN A 449 14.97 7.36 5.24
N LYS A 450 14.68 6.77 6.39
CA LYS A 450 15.26 5.50 6.85
C LYS A 450 14.35 4.31 6.56
N ARG A 451 13.06 4.56 6.32
CA ARG A 451 12.10 3.52 5.93
C ARG A 451 12.57 2.86 4.65
N SER A 452 12.52 1.53 4.60
CA SER A 452 12.93 0.77 3.41
C SER A 452 12.03 1.08 2.20
N SER A 453 12.56 0.89 1.00
CA SER A 453 11.82 0.92 -0.27
C SER A 453 11.28 -0.48 -0.58
N ALA A 454 10.34 -0.58 -1.53
CA ALA A 454 9.82 -1.88 -1.96
C ALA A 454 10.95 -2.83 -2.44
N ASN A 455 11.92 -2.30 -3.18
CA ASN A 455 13.10 -3.04 -3.64
C ASN A 455 14.00 -3.53 -2.51
N GLU A 456 14.23 -2.71 -1.48
CA GLU A 456 15.02 -3.12 -0.31
C GLU A 456 14.30 -4.22 0.48
N LEU A 457 12.97 -4.13 0.61
CA LEU A 457 12.17 -5.16 1.28
C LEU A 457 12.17 -6.49 0.53
N LEU A 458 12.05 -6.49 -0.80
CA LEU A 458 12.11 -7.70 -1.64
C LEU A 458 13.46 -8.45 -1.52
N ARG A 459 14.54 -7.73 -1.22
CA ARG A 459 15.88 -8.29 -0.99
C ARG A 459 16.12 -8.72 0.46
N SER A 460 15.13 -8.59 1.34
CA SER A 460 15.25 -9.03 2.72
C SER A 460 15.26 -10.55 2.82
N ALA A 461 15.86 -11.06 3.90
CA ALA A 461 15.98 -12.50 4.14
C ALA A 461 14.62 -13.23 4.23
N PHE A 462 13.53 -12.49 4.50
CA PHE A 462 12.18 -13.05 4.51
C PHE A 462 11.77 -13.66 3.15
N PHE A 463 12.36 -13.18 2.04
CA PHE A 463 12.03 -13.64 0.69
C PHE A 463 13.13 -14.46 0.02
N ASN A 464 14.20 -14.86 0.74
CA ASN A 464 15.32 -15.59 0.13
C ASN A 464 14.87 -16.86 -0.61
N GLU A 465 13.97 -17.64 -0.02
CA GLU A 465 13.40 -18.85 -0.65
C GLU A 465 12.71 -18.55 -2.00
N LEU A 466 11.99 -17.42 -2.09
CA LEU A 466 11.31 -17.00 -3.32
C LEU A 466 12.28 -16.43 -4.36
N ASN A 467 13.32 -15.74 -3.90
CA ASN A 467 14.40 -15.23 -4.75
C ASN A 467 15.25 -16.37 -5.35
N GLU A 468 15.55 -17.41 -4.56
CA GLU A 468 16.39 -18.56 -4.95
C GLU A 468 15.64 -19.56 -5.85
N SER A 469 14.34 -19.74 -5.62
CA SER A 469 13.49 -20.63 -6.43
C SER A 469 13.23 -20.13 -7.85
N GLY A 470 13.81 -18.99 -8.25
CA GLY A 470 13.65 -18.46 -9.60
C GLY A 470 12.23 -17.99 -9.86
N VAL A 471 11.45 -17.60 -8.83
CA VAL A 471 10.17 -16.88 -8.98
C VAL A 471 10.43 -15.43 -9.42
N TYR A 472 11.42 -15.22 -10.29
CA TYR A 472 11.50 -14.10 -11.20
C TYR A 472 10.57 -14.44 -12.36
N THR A 473 9.30 -14.05 -12.25
CA THR A 473 8.50 -13.88 -13.46
C THR A 473 9.17 -12.78 -14.27
N GLU A 474 9.55 -13.13 -15.49
CA GLU A 474 10.01 -12.23 -16.54
C GLU A 474 9.27 -10.89 -16.42
N ILE A 475 10.01 -9.83 -16.15
CA ILE A 475 9.65 -8.53 -16.70
C ILE A 475 9.82 -8.77 -18.20
N GLU A 476 8.77 -9.22 -18.89
CA GLU A 476 8.71 -9.15 -20.34
C GLU A 476 8.78 -7.65 -20.65
N SER A 477 10.01 -7.17 -20.82
CA SER A 477 10.25 -5.97 -21.60
C SER A 477 9.71 -6.30 -22.98
N THR A 478 8.55 -5.79 -23.32
CA THR A 478 8.12 -5.63 -24.70
C THR A 478 9.03 -4.60 -25.35
N GLU A 479 10.29 -4.98 -25.59
CA GLU A 479 11.08 -4.38 -26.65
C GLU A 479 10.47 -4.95 -27.94
N GLU A 480 9.55 -4.20 -28.54
CA GLU A 480 9.10 -4.49 -29.90
C GLU A 480 10.29 -4.32 -30.85
N ASP A 481 10.46 -5.33 -31.69
CA ASP A 481 11.45 -5.46 -32.76
C ASP A 481 11.52 -4.19 -33.64
N ASP A 482 12.62 -3.44 -33.50
CA ASP A 482 13.19 -2.66 -34.59
C ASP A 482 13.81 -3.63 -35.62
N SER A 483 12.97 -4.24 -36.46
CA SER A 483 13.43 -4.80 -37.72
C SER A 483 12.58 -4.27 -38.90
N ALA A 484 13.25 -3.42 -39.67
CA ALA A 484 12.75 -2.75 -40.84
C ALA A 484 12.23 -3.75 -41.90
N GLY A 485 10.92 -3.72 -42.14
CA GLY A 485 10.30 -4.17 -43.38
C GLY A 485 9.76 -2.94 -44.10
N SER A 486 10.49 -2.48 -45.13
CA SER A 486 10.04 -1.44 -46.04
C SER A 486 8.84 -1.94 -46.84
N ASP A 487 7.66 -1.37 -46.62
CA ASP A 487 6.70 -1.15 -47.71
C ASP A 487 5.77 0.01 -47.38
N GLY A 488 5.66 0.93 -48.32
CA GLY A 488 5.14 2.28 -48.13
C GLY A 488 3.63 2.34 -47.87
N PHE A 489 3.26 3.17 -46.90
CA PHE A 489 1.95 3.78 -46.82
C PHE A 489 2.12 5.30 -46.63
N VAL A 490 1.63 6.05 -47.60
CA VAL A 490 1.58 7.51 -47.61
C VAL A 490 0.45 7.95 -46.67
N ALA A 491 0.78 8.63 -45.59
CA ALA A 491 -0.19 9.30 -44.73
C ALA A 491 -0.41 10.73 -45.24
N GLU A 492 -1.64 11.04 -45.65
CA GLU A 492 -2.11 12.40 -45.84
C GLU A 492 -2.29 13.06 -44.47
N GLU A 493 -1.58 14.16 -44.25
CA GLU A 493 -1.85 15.13 -43.18
C GLU A 493 -3.26 15.71 -43.37
N ASN A 494 -4.09 15.67 -42.34
CA ASN A 494 -5.09 16.71 -42.11
C ASN A 494 -5.44 16.84 -40.62
N ASP A 495 -5.08 18.01 -40.10
CA ASP A 495 -5.71 18.82 -39.07
C ASP A 495 -5.94 18.28 -37.65
N VAL A 496 -4.93 18.58 -36.84
CA VAL A 496 -5.03 18.84 -35.40
C VAL A 496 -5.90 20.08 -35.16
N VAL A 497 -7.09 19.91 -34.56
CA VAL A 497 -7.86 21.03 -34.00
C VAL A 497 -7.58 21.14 -32.50
N LEU A 498 -6.66 22.04 -32.16
CA LEU A 498 -6.52 22.60 -30.83
C LEU A 498 -7.75 23.49 -30.54
N ILE A 499 -8.59 23.10 -29.59
CA ILE A 499 -9.57 24.03 -29.03
C ILE A 499 -9.07 24.49 -27.67
N SER A 500 -8.63 25.75 -27.65
CA SER A 500 -8.50 26.57 -26.46
C SER A 500 -9.84 27.27 -26.21
N GLY A 501 -10.29 27.30 -24.95
CA GLY A 501 -11.51 27.98 -24.51
C GLY A 501 -12.40 27.10 -23.66
#